data_AF-A0A7W1JQN2-F1
#
_entry.id   AF-A0A7W1JQN2-F1
#
_cell.length_a   1.000
_cell.length_b   1.000
_cell.length_c   1.000
_cell.angle_alpha   90.00
_cell.angle_beta   90.00
_cell.angle_gamma   90.00
#
_symmetry.space_group_name_H-M   'P 1'
#
loop_
_entity.id
_entity.type
_entity.pdbx_description
1 polymer ?
#
loop_
_entity_poly.entity_id
_entity_poly.type
_entity_poly.pdbx_seq_one_letter_code
_entity_poly.pdbx_strand_id
1 'polypeptide(L)' 'MVAVETDIRSAVLDATERLLGRYGYQKMTMDDIAAEAGVGRRTIYLHFTGKQEVALSTIDRIVAAVHTELAKIARSRL' A
#
# COMPACT_ATOMS: atom_id res chain seq x y z
N MET A 1 -26.22 -3.25 -2.42
CA MET A 1 -24.92 -3.31 -3.13
C MET A 1 -24.23 -1.97 -2.88
N VAL A 2 -23.51 -1.87 -1.76
CA VAL A 2 -22.73 -0.67 -1.45
C VAL A 2 -21.46 -0.79 -2.30
N ALA A 3 -21.28 0.09 -3.27
CA ALA A 3 -19.97 0.26 -3.87
C ALA A 3 -19.02 0.58 -2.72
N VAL A 4 -18.10 -0.35 -2.41
CA VAL A 4 -17.01 -0.08 -1.48
C VAL A 4 -16.19 1.00 -2.17
N GLU A 5 -16.45 2.25 -1.78
CA GLU A 5 -15.60 3.38 -2.12
C GLU A 5 -14.21 3.01 -1.57
N THR A 6 -13.38 2.48 -2.45
CA THR A 6 -12.06 2.00 -2.07
C THR A 6 -11.29 3.24 -1.64
N ASP A 7 -10.92 3.29 -0.37
CA ASP A 7 -10.08 4.34 0.17
C ASP A 7 -8.87 4.50 -0.76
N ILE A 8 -8.73 5.68 -1.37
CA ILE A 8 -7.68 6.00 -2.33
C ILE A 8 -6.31 5.69 -1.72
N ARG A 9 -6.14 5.94 -0.42
CA ARG A 9 -4.90 5.62 0.28
C ARG A 9 -4.64 4.12 0.23
N SER A 10 -5.63 3.30 0.55
CA SER A 10 -5.53 1.84 0.46
C SER A 10 -5.25 1.34 -0.97
N ALA A 11 -5.92 1.89 -1.99
CA ALA A 11 -5.65 1.54 -3.40
C ALA A 11 -4.21 1.84 -3.82
N VAL A 12 -3.67 3.00 -3.40
CA VAL A 12 -2.29 3.39 -3.65
C VAL A 12 -1.29 2.46 -2.96
N LEU A 13 -1.56 2.07 -1.70
CA LEU A 13 -0.71 1.14 -0.96
C LEU A 13 -0.75 -0.27 -1.58
N ASP A 14 -1.91 -0.75 -2.03
CA ASP A 14 -2.06 -2.05 -2.71
C ASP A 14 -1.27 -2.08 -4.04
N ALA A 15 -1.36 -1.01 -4.83
CA ALA A 15 -0.58 -0.86 -6.05
C ALA A 15 0.92 -0.85 -5.76
N THR A 16 1.33 -0.11 -4.73
CA THR A 16 2.74 0.00 -4.32
C THR A 16 3.30 -1.35 -3.86
N GLU A 17 2.54 -2.12 -3.10
CA GLU A 17 2.93 -3.47 -2.66
C GLU A 17 3.21 -4.39 -3.86
N ARG A 18 2.31 -4.39 -4.86
CA ARG A 18 2.50 -5.18 -6.09
C ARG A 18 3.72 -4.74 -6.89
N LEU A 19 3.93 -3.42 -7.03
CA LEU A 19 5.07 -2.87 -7.76
C LEU A 19 6.41 -3.13 -7.06
N LEU A 20 6.44 -3.03 -5.72
CA LEU A 20 7.62 -3.38 -4.92
C LEU A 20 7.98 -4.86 -5.11
N GLY A 21 7.00 -5.75 -5.04
CA GLY A 21 7.22 -7.19 -5.25
C GLY A 21 7.70 -7.53 -6.65
N ARG A 22 7.25 -6.80 -7.68
CA ARG A 22 7.59 -7.08 -9.08
C ARG A 22 8.91 -6.45 -9.54
N TYR A 23 9.16 -5.19 -9.17
CA TYR A 23 10.25 -4.39 -9.74
C TYR A 23 11.24 -3.84 -8.70
N GLY A 24 10.87 -3.87 -7.41
CA GLY A 24 11.61 -3.24 -6.33
C GLY A 24 11.51 -1.70 -6.33
N TYR A 25 11.98 -1.10 -5.23
CA TYR A 25 11.83 0.34 -4.98
C TYR A 25 12.47 1.25 -6.03
N GLN A 26 13.66 0.87 -6.53
CA GLN A 26 14.43 1.73 -7.43
C GLN A 26 13.72 1.96 -8.77
N LYS A 27 13.12 0.91 -9.35
CA LYS A 27 12.47 0.96 -10.66
C LYS A 27 11.03 1.48 -10.62
N MET A 28 10.39 1.51 -9.45
CA MET A 28 9.04 2.03 -9.27
C MET A 28 9.04 3.57 -9.37
N THR A 29 8.02 4.13 -10.03
CA THR A 29 7.78 5.59 -10.12
C THR A 29 6.39 5.96 -9.59
N MET A 30 6.14 7.25 -9.39
CA MET A 30 4.80 7.75 -9.01
C MET A 30 3.76 7.54 -10.12
N ASP A 31 4.19 7.51 -11.39
CA ASP A 31 3.29 7.27 -12.52
C ASP A 31 2.88 5.80 -12.58
N ASP A 32 3.81 4.87 -12.30
CA ASP A 32 3.50 3.45 -12.20
C ASP A 32 2.46 3.21 -11.09
N ILE A 33 2.64 3.84 -9.93
CA ILE A 33 1.71 3.71 -8.79
C ILE A 33 0.33 4.25 -9.17
N ALA A 34 0.25 5.41 -9.84
CA ALA A 34 -1.01 5.99 -10.29
C ALA A 34 -1.74 5.08 -11.29
N ALA A 35 -1.01 4.55 -12.28
CA ALA A 35 -1.56 3.65 -13.27
C ALA A 35 -2.05 2.33 -12.65
N GLU A 36 -1.24 1.72 -11.78
CA GLU A 36 -1.56 0.45 -11.11
C GLU A 36 -2.71 0.59 -10.08
N ALA A 37 -2.86 1.76 -9.46
CA ALA A 37 -3.96 2.07 -8.54
C ALA A 37 -5.23 2.54 -9.25
N GLY A 38 -5.18 2.86 -10.55
CA GLY A 38 -6.32 3.41 -11.29
C GLY A 38 -6.73 4.81 -10.85
N VAL A 39 -5.79 5.62 -10.33
CA VAL A 39 -6.06 6.98 -9.83
C VAL A 39 -5.19 8.02 -10.52
N GLY A 40 -5.63 9.29 -10.49
CA GLY A 40 -4.84 10.39 -11.01
C GLY A 40 -3.63 10.70 -10.13
N ARG A 41 -2.49 11.08 -10.74
CA ARG A 41 -1.27 11.48 -10.02
C ARG A 41 -1.54 12.59 -9.00
N ARG A 42 -2.33 13.60 -9.34
CA ARG A 42 -2.71 14.69 -8.42
C ARG A 42 -3.40 14.15 -7.17
N THR A 43 -4.25 13.15 -7.31
CA THR A 43 -4.97 12.51 -6.21
C THR A 43 -3.99 11.86 -5.23
N ILE A 44 -2.96 11.16 -5.73
CA ILE A 44 -1.92 10.57 -4.85
C ILE A 44 -1.20 11.65 -4.04
N TYR A 45 -0.87 12.78 -4.66
CA TYR A 45 -0.18 13.88 -3.98
C TYR A 45 -1.02 14.61 -2.92
N LEU A 46 -2.34 14.36 -2.85
CA LEU A 46 -3.17 14.83 -1.74
C LEU A 46 -2.95 14.01 -0.45
N HIS A 47 -2.48 12.76 -0.60
CA HIS A 47 -2.30 11.82 0.50
C HIS A 47 -0.83 11.57 0.85
N PHE A 48 0.08 11.75 -0.12
CA PHE A 48 1.50 11.45 0.03
C PHE A 48 2.37 12.51 -0.63
N THR A 49 3.45 12.88 0.04
CA THR A 49 4.48 13.82 -0.42
C THR A 49 5.37 13.25 -1.51
N GLY A 50 5.47 11.91 -1.64
CA GLY A 50 6.18 11.27 -2.75
C GLY A 50 6.44 9.78 -2.57
N LYS A 51 7.21 9.21 -3.52
CA LYS A 51 7.46 7.75 -3.65
C LYS A 51 7.96 7.11 -2.34
N GLN A 52 8.88 7.79 -1.65
CA GLN A 52 9.45 7.28 -0.41
C GLN A 52 8.40 7.13 0.69
N GLU A 53 7.54 8.14 0.88
CA GLU A 53 6.48 8.08 1.89
C GLU A 53 5.45 6.99 1.57
N VAL A 54 5.08 6.83 0.30
CA VAL A 54 4.18 5.75 -0.14
C VAL A 54 4.79 4.39 0.17
N ALA A 55 6.08 4.19 -0.16
CA ALA A 55 6.78 2.94 0.08
C ALA A 55 6.90 2.62 1.58
N LEU A 56 7.27 3.60 2.41
CA LEU A 56 7.35 3.42 3.86
C LEU A 56 5.97 3.15 4.47
N SER A 57 4.94 3.89 4.08
CA SER A 57 3.56 3.64 4.51
C SER A 57 3.07 2.24 4.14
N THR A 58 3.51 1.73 2.98
CA THR A 58 3.19 0.36 2.54
C THR A 58 3.89 -0.66 3.42
N ILE A 59 5.17 -0.45 3.73
CA ILE A 59 5.94 -1.31 4.65
C ILE A 59 5.31 -1.31 6.04
N ASP A 60 4.94 -0.15 6.58
CA ASP A 60 4.27 -0.03 7.88
C ASP A 60 2.96 -0.83 7.92
N ARG A 61 2.18 -0.77 6.84
CA ARG A 61 0.95 -1.56 6.70
C ARG A 61 1.22 -3.07 6.71
N ILE A 62 2.24 -3.52 5.98
CA ILE A 62 2.65 -4.94 5.94
C ILE A 62 3.12 -5.39 7.32
N VAL A 63 3.96 -4.59 7.99
CA VAL A 63 4.47 -4.88 9.34
C VAL A 63 3.33 -4.99 10.34
N ALA A 64 2.36 -4.07 10.31
CA ALA A 64 1.18 -4.12 11.17
C ALA A 64 0.32 -5.37 10.94
N ALA A 65 0.14 -5.79 9.67
CA ALA A 65 -0.57 -7.01 9.34
C ALA A 65 0.17 -8.25 9.87
N VAL A 66 1.49 -8.33 9.68
CA VAL A 66 2.32 -9.42 10.21
C VAL A 66 2.24 -9.49 11.73
N HIS A 67 2.34 -8.35 12.43
CA HIS A 67 2.17 -8.31 13.89
C HIS A 67 0.81 -8.84 14.33
N THR A 68 -0.25 -8.48 13.61
CA THR A 68 -1.61 -8.96 13.89
C THR A 68 -1.72 -10.47 13.76
N GLU A 69 -1.16 -11.05 12.69
CA GLU A 69 -1.16 -12.49 12.46
C GLU A 69 -0.31 -13.25 13.48
N LEU A 70 0.89 -12.76 13.79
CA LEU A 70 1.74 -13.34 14.84
C LEU A 70 1.03 -13.36 16.20
N ALA A 71 0.31 -12.29 16.55
CA ALA A 71 -0.44 -12.22 17.79
C ALA A 71 -1.62 -13.21 17.82
N LYS A 72 -2.27 -13.49 16.68
CA LYS A 72 -3.30 -14.54 16.58
C LYS A 72 -2.70 -15.93 16.80
N ILE A 73 -1.56 -16.22 16.19
CA ILE A 73 -0.87 -17.51 16.35
C ILE A 73 -0.47 -17.71 17.82
N ALA A 74 0.10 -16.69 18.47
CA ALA A 74 0.48 -16.76 19.87
C ALA A 74 -0.71 -17.06 20.80
N ARG A 75 -1.88 -16.44 20.54
CA ARG A 75 -3.11 -16.69 21.30
C ARG A 75 -3.74 -18.05 21.03
N SER A 76 -3.56 -18.62 19.84
CA SER A 76 -4.12 -19.94 19.48
C SER A 76 -3.40 -21.15 20.10
N ARG A 77 -2.24 -20.91 20.73
CA ARG A 77 -1.42 -21.93 21.42
C ARG A 77 -1.61 -21.94 22.94
N LEU A 78 -2.52 -21.12 23.47
CA LEU A 78 -3.00 -21.12 24.85
C LEU A 78 -4.40 -21.73 24.90
#